data_AF-A0A1C4X3C1-F1
#
_entry.id   AF-A0A1C4X3C1-F1
#
_cell.length_a   1.000
_cell.length_b   1.000
_cell.length_c   1.000
_cell.angle_alpha   90.00
_cell.angle_beta   90.00
_cell.angle_gamma   90.00
#
_symmetry.space_group_name_H-M   'P 1'
#
loop_
_entity.id
_entity.type
_entity.pdbx_description
1 polymer ?
#
loop_
_entity_poly.entity_id
_entity_poly.type
_entity_poly.pdbx_seq_one_letter_code
_entity_poly.pdbx_strand_id
1 'polypeptide(L)'
;MPSDHIMRIHSAEFQAMAARVLRVTELTSRLNVLPFEDEAGKAELFAQILGRPLPARVTIITSGHPVDPEERRLYLTGAPIDVAENVWIGAGATILPGVSIGRDAVVAAGAVVADDVPPATLVSGAKATTRRQW
;
A
#
# COMPACT_ATOMS: atom_id res chain seq x y z
N MET A 1 39.96 -18.30 13.97
CA MET A 1 38.76 -18.09 13.13
C MET A 1 38.56 -19.33 12.28
N PRO A 2 37.70 -20.29 12.65
CA PRO A 2 37.44 -21.44 11.81
C PRO A 2 36.49 -21.08 10.66
N SER A 3 36.78 -21.68 9.52
CA SER A 3 36.22 -21.56 8.17
C SER A 3 34.75 -21.97 8.01
N ASP A 4 33.84 -21.51 8.88
CA ASP A 4 32.45 -22.01 8.92
C ASP A 4 31.51 -21.43 7.86
N HIS A 5 32.04 -20.73 6.85
CA HIS A 5 31.24 -20.07 5.79
C HIS A 5 31.66 -20.45 4.36
N ILE A 6 32.43 -21.52 4.15
CA ILE A 6 32.79 -21.96 2.80
C ILE A 6 31.65 -22.83 2.21
N MET A 7 30.84 -22.21 1.34
CA MET A 7 29.85 -22.91 0.53
C MET A 7 30.51 -23.49 -0.72
N ARG A 8 30.66 -24.82 -0.79
CA ARG A 8 31.27 -25.49 -1.96
C ARG A 8 30.30 -25.51 -3.15
N ILE A 9 30.78 -25.18 -4.35
CA ILE A 9 29.98 -25.05 -5.59
C ILE A 9 29.17 -26.31 -5.95
N HIS A 10 29.58 -27.49 -5.51
CA HIS A 10 28.86 -28.74 -5.75
C HIS A 10 28.04 -29.23 -4.54
N SER A 11 27.99 -28.48 -3.44
CA SER A 11 27.20 -28.86 -2.27
C SER A 11 25.70 -28.69 -2.54
N ALA A 12 24.87 -29.48 -1.84
CA ALA A 12 23.42 -29.32 -1.86
C ALA A 12 22.98 -27.91 -1.44
N GLU A 13 23.73 -27.29 -0.52
CA GLU A 13 23.50 -25.92 -0.06
C GLU A 13 23.73 -24.89 -1.17
N PHE A 14 24.81 -25.04 -1.96
CA PHE A 14 25.05 -24.19 -3.13
C PHE A 14 23.98 -24.37 -4.20
N GLN A 15 23.57 -25.62 -4.46
CA GLN A 15 22.51 -25.90 -5.43
C GLN A 15 21.17 -25.26 -4.99
N ALA A 16 20.84 -25.35 -3.70
CA ALA A 16 19.65 -24.69 -3.15
C ALA A 16 19.74 -23.15 -3.23
N MET A 17 20.91 -22.58 -2.95
CA MET A 17 21.15 -21.14 -3.14
C MET A 17 21.01 -20.73 -4.60
N ALA A 18 21.67 -21.43 -5.52
CA ALA A 18 21.62 -21.15 -6.95
C ALA A 18 20.18 -21.24 -7.50
N ALA A 19 19.42 -22.25 -7.07
CA ALA A 19 18.00 -22.37 -7.42
C ALA A 19 17.16 -21.18 -6.91
N ARG A 20 17.40 -20.70 -5.68
CA ARG A 20 16.76 -19.49 -5.16
C ARG A 20 17.12 -18.24 -5.96
N VAL A 21 18.41 -18.08 -6.33
CA VAL A 21 18.88 -16.94 -7.14
C VAL A 21 18.18 -16.93 -8.50
N LEU A 22 18.13 -18.08 -9.18
CA LEU A 22 17.45 -18.21 -10.47
C LEU A 22 15.94 -17.91 -10.34
N ARG A 23 15.30 -18.43 -9.29
CA ARG A 23 13.87 -18.17 -9.05
C ARG A 23 13.57 -16.69 -8.80
N VAL A 24 14.37 -16.00 -7.98
CA VAL A 24 14.18 -14.56 -7.74
C VAL A 24 14.47 -13.75 -9.00
N THR A 25 15.46 -14.15 -9.81
CA THR A 25 15.77 -13.51 -11.10
C THR A 25 14.60 -13.61 -12.08
N GLU A 26 13.97 -14.78 -12.19
CA GLU A 26 12.75 -14.98 -12.99
C GLU A 26 11.59 -14.09 -12.50
N LEU A 27 11.32 -14.08 -11.20
CA LEU A 27 10.21 -13.32 -10.62
C LEU A 27 10.38 -11.80 -10.78
N THR A 28 11.61 -11.30 -10.59
CA THR A 28 11.93 -9.88 -10.81
C THR A 28 11.86 -9.49 -12.27
N SER A 29 12.24 -10.37 -13.20
CA SER A 29 12.03 -10.13 -14.63
C SER A 29 10.55 -9.99 -15.00
N ARG A 30 9.68 -10.82 -14.41
CA ARG A 30 8.22 -10.73 -14.62
C ARG A 30 7.65 -9.44 -14.04
N LEU A 31 8.16 -9.01 -12.89
CA LEU A 31 7.73 -7.76 -12.24
C LEU A 31 7.99 -6.53 -13.12
N ASN A 32 9.12 -6.51 -13.83
CA ASN A 32 9.54 -5.36 -14.65
C ASN A 32 8.68 -5.09 -15.88
N VAL A 33 7.84 -6.05 -16.30
CA VAL A 33 6.98 -5.92 -17.49
C VAL A 33 5.51 -5.76 -17.16
N LEU A 34 5.13 -5.75 -15.87
CA LEU A 34 3.75 -5.56 -15.47
C LEU A 34 3.28 -4.11 -15.75
N PRO A 35 2.03 -3.91 -16.21
CA PRO A 35 1.42 -2.59 -16.33
C PRO A 35 1.43 -1.81 -15.02
N PHE A 36 1.43 -0.48 -15.11
CA PHE A 36 1.45 0.39 -13.93
C PHE A 36 0.19 0.19 -13.06
N GLU A 37 -0.95 -0.14 -13.64
CA GLU A 37 -2.20 -0.38 -12.92
C GLU A 37 -2.34 -1.79 -12.33
N ASP A 38 -1.44 -2.73 -12.64
CA ASP A 38 -1.53 -4.12 -12.18
C ASP A 38 -0.98 -4.32 -10.75
N GLU A 39 -1.67 -3.73 -9.77
CA GLU A 39 -1.31 -3.85 -8.36
C GLU A 39 -1.42 -5.29 -7.84
N ALA A 40 -2.33 -6.09 -8.38
CA ALA A 40 -2.53 -7.49 -7.99
C ALA A 40 -1.37 -8.37 -8.46
N GLY A 41 -0.96 -8.26 -9.73
CA GLY A 41 0.20 -8.97 -10.27
C GLY A 41 1.49 -8.59 -9.56
N LYS A 42 1.68 -7.29 -9.26
CA LYS A 42 2.82 -6.84 -8.45
C LYS A 42 2.79 -7.45 -7.05
N ALA A 43 1.65 -7.41 -6.36
CA ALA A 43 1.51 -7.96 -5.02
C ALA A 43 1.77 -9.48 -4.98
N GLU A 44 1.29 -10.23 -5.97
CA GLU A 44 1.51 -11.67 -6.09
C GLU A 44 3.00 -12.00 -6.29
N LEU A 45 3.67 -11.30 -7.23
CA LEU A 45 5.09 -11.52 -7.49
C LEU A 45 5.95 -11.15 -6.29
N PHE A 46 5.67 -10.04 -5.62
CA PHE A 46 6.36 -9.69 -4.39
C PHE A 46 6.10 -10.69 -3.27
N ALA A 47 4.90 -11.24 -3.15
CA ALA A 47 4.62 -12.27 -2.17
C ALA A 47 5.47 -13.53 -2.39
N GLN A 48 5.67 -13.93 -3.65
CA GLN A 48 6.55 -15.03 -4.02
C GLN A 48 8.03 -14.73 -3.75
N ILE A 49 8.49 -13.48 -3.95
CA ILE A 49 9.87 -13.06 -3.66
C ILE A 49 10.13 -13.03 -2.14
N LEU A 50 9.19 -12.49 -1.36
CA LEU A 50 9.34 -12.24 0.07
C LEU A 50 8.96 -13.44 0.95
N GLY A 51 8.34 -14.48 0.36
CA GLY A 51 7.84 -15.65 1.08
C GLY A 51 6.64 -15.36 2.00
N ARG A 52 6.01 -14.18 1.86
CA ARG A 52 4.84 -13.75 2.62
C ARG A 52 4.06 -12.69 1.84
N PRO A 53 2.73 -12.57 2.04
CA PRO A 53 1.94 -11.55 1.37
C PRO A 53 2.46 -10.13 1.60
N LEU A 54 2.29 -9.26 0.59
CA LEU A 54 2.50 -7.82 0.78
C LEU A 54 1.46 -7.30 1.79
N PRO A 55 1.86 -6.52 2.81
CA PRO A 55 0.89 -5.88 3.69
C PRO A 55 0.01 -4.90 2.90
N ALA A 56 -1.25 -4.76 3.33
CA ALA A 56 -2.17 -3.82 2.70
C ALA A 56 -1.64 -2.38 2.82
N ARG A 57 -1.50 -1.70 1.69
CA ARG A 57 -1.01 -0.31 1.61
C ARG A 57 -2.10 0.68 2.01
N VAL A 58 -1.72 1.86 2.49
CA VAL A 58 -2.62 3.01 2.57
C VAL A 58 -2.58 3.74 1.23
N THR A 59 -3.73 4.16 0.74
CA THR A 59 -3.87 4.95 -0.49
C THR A 59 -4.25 6.38 -0.13
N ILE A 60 -3.45 7.37 -0.54
CA ILE A 60 -3.72 8.80 -0.34
C ILE A 60 -3.93 9.41 -1.73
N ILE A 61 -5.10 10.00 -1.96
CA ILE A 61 -5.51 10.52 -3.26
C ILE A 61 -5.79 12.01 -3.10
N THR A 62 -4.92 12.87 -3.64
CA THR A 62 -5.11 14.34 -3.60
C THR A 62 -5.76 14.91 -4.86
N SER A 63 -5.97 14.09 -5.88
CA SER A 63 -6.52 14.47 -7.17
C SER A 63 -7.77 13.65 -7.54
N GLY A 64 -8.59 14.21 -8.42
CA GLY A 64 -9.79 13.56 -8.92
C GLY A 64 -10.19 14.08 -10.29
N HIS A 65 -11.41 13.75 -10.68
CA HIS A 65 -12.00 14.18 -11.94
C HIS A 65 -13.40 14.76 -11.68
N PRO A 66 -13.84 15.75 -12.47
CA PRO A 66 -15.26 16.09 -12.56
C PRO A 66 -16.13 14.86 -12.85
N VAL A 67 -17.33 14.86 -12.27
CA VAL A 67 -18.33 13.80 -12.53
C VAL A 67 -18.95 13.97 -13.91
N ASP A 68 -19.13 15.21 -14.36
CA ASP A 68 -19.59 15.54 -15.70
C ASP A 68 -18.58 15.05 -16.77
N PRO A 69 -18.99 14.25 -17.77
CA PRO A 69 -18.10 13.71 -18.78
C PRO A 69 -17.47 14.77 -19.70
N GLU A 70 -18.17 15.86 -20.00
CA GLU A 70 -17.62 16.95 -20.82
C GLU A 70 -16.50 17.64 -20.05
N GLU A 71 -16.73 17.96 -18.78
CA GLU A 71 -15.70 18.58 -17.94
C GLU A 71 -14.52 17.66 -17.62
N ARG A 72 -14.76 16.36 -17.40
CA ARG A 72 -13.71 15.37 -17.10
C ARG A 72 -12.61 15.28 -18.17
N ARG A 73 -12.95 15.58 -19.42
CA ARG A 73 -11.99 15.58 -20.55
C ARG A 73 -11.15 16.85 -20.61
N LEU A 74 -11.55 17.89 -19.88
CA LEU A 74 -10.92 19.21 -19.93
C LEU A 74 -9.92 19.40 -18.80
N TYR A 75 -10.21 18.93 -17.58
CA TYR A 75 -9.35 19.19 -16.42
C TYR A 75 -9.47 18.14 -15.30
N LEU A 76 -8.48 18.19 -14.39
CA LEU A 76 -8.46 17.42 -13.14
C LEU A 76 -8.86 18.31 -11.97
N THR A 77 -9.49 17.73 -10.95
CA THR A 77 -9.71 18.38 -9.65
C THR A 77 -8.65 17.95 -8.65
N GLY A 78 -8.45 18.73 -7.59
CA GLY A 78 -7.57 18.35 -6.50
C GLY A 78 -7.74 19.24 -5.29
N ALA A 79 -7.47 18.68 -4.12
CA ALA A 79 -7.50 19.40 -2.85
C ALA A 79 -6.48 18.76 -1.90
N PRO A 80 -5.80 19.56 -1.06
CA PRO A 80 -4.83 19.06 -0.09
C PRO A 80 -5.50 18.11 0.90
N ILE A 81 -4.72 17.22 1.50
CA ILE A 81 -5.12 16.37 2.62
C ILE A 81 -4.28 16.77 3.81
N ASP A 82 -4.93 17.13 4.91
CA ASP A 82 -4.27 17.52 6.15
C ASP A 82 -4.36 16.37 7.16
N VAL A 83 -3.21 15.93 7.68
CA VAL A 83 -3.15 14.88 8.72
C VAL A 83 -2.41 15.44 9.93
N ALA A 84 -3.14 15.60 11.03
CA ALA A 84 -2.61 16.12 12.28
C ALA A 84 -1.72 15.10 13.02
N GLU A 85 -1.18 15.51 14.16
CA GLU A 85 -0.28 14.68 14.95
C GLU A 85 -1.00 13.50 15.61
N ASN A 86 -0.26 12.39 15.80
CA ASN A 86 -0.74 11.18 16.48
C ASN A 86 -1.98 10.52 15.83
N VAL A 87 -2.16 10.69 14.51
CA VAL A 87 -3.17 9.95 13.75
C VAL A 87 -2.69 8.51 13.49
N TRP A 88 -3.56 7.52 13.75
CA TRP A 88 -3.33 6.13 13.35
C TRP A 88 -4.14 5.78 12.10
N ILE A 89 -3.46 5.47 10.99
CA ILE A 89 -4.09 5.02 9.75
C ILE A 89 -3.88 3.52 9.56
N GLY A 90 -4.98 2.77 9.56
CA GLY A 90 -4.99 1.33 9.37
C GLY A 90 -4.65 0.91 7.95
N ALA A 91 -4.10 -0.30 7.81
CA ALA A 91 -3.72 -0.88 6.53
C ALA A 91 -4.92 -0.94 5.56
N GLY A 92 -4.71 -0.63 4.28
CA GLY A 92 -5.78 -0.64 3.29
C GLY A 92 -6.72 0.57 3.31
N ALA A 93 -6.52 1.55 4.19
CA ALA A 93 -7.34 2.75 4.19
C ALA A 93 -7.11 3.60 2.92
N THR A 94 -8.16 4.25 2.43
CA THR A 94 -8.12 5.20 1.32
C THR A 94 -8.59 6.57 1.80
N ILE A 95 -7.81 7.61 1.54
CA ILE A 95 -8.11 8.99 1.95
C ILE A 95 -8.29 9.84 0.69
N LEU A 96 -9.46 10.46 0.56
CA LEU A 96 -9.88 11.21 -0.63
C LEU A 96 -9.45 12.69 -0.57
N PRO A 97 -9.46 13.40 -1.72
CA PRO A 97 -9.00 14.77 -1.79
C PRO A 97 -9.78 15.70 -0.83
N GLY A 98 -9.07 16.63 -0.20
CA GLY A 98 -9.69 17.68 0.63
C GLY A 98 -9.94 17.29 2.09
N VAL A 99 -9.67 16.05 2.48
CA VAL A 99 -9.94 15.55 3.84
C VAL A 99 -8.90 16.08 4.83
N SER A 100 -9.39 16.57 5.96
CA SER A 100 -8.62 16.85 7.18
C SER A 100 -8.83 15.74 8.22
N ILE A 101 -7.74 15.26 8.83
CA ILE A 101 -7.76 14.23 9.87
C ILE A 101 -7.16 14.81 11.15
N GLY A 102 -8.01 14.97 12.17
CA GLY A 102 -7.67 15.63 13.42
C GLY A 102 -6.73 14.82 14.31
N ARG A 103 -6.09 15.53 15.25
CA ARG A 103 -5.11 14.96 16.19
C ARG A 103 -5.69 13.77 16.95
N ASP A 104 -4.88 12.74 17.21
CA ASP A 104 -5.28 11.55 17.95
C ASP A 104 -6.39 10.71 17.28
N ALA A 105 -6.75 10.98 16.02
CA ALA A 105 -7.76 10.21 15.31
C ALA A 105 -7.26 8.84 14.86
N VAL A 106 -8.20 7.91 14.66
CA VAL A 106 -7.94 6.55 14.16
C VAL A 106 -8.80 6.29 12.93
N VAL A 107 -8.13 5.99 11.81
CA VAL A 107 -8.77 5.49 10.59
C VAL A 107 -8.60 3.98 10.58
N ALA A 108 -9.70 3.23 10.70
CA ALA A 108 -9.64 1.77 10.69
C ALA A 108 -9.11 1.22 9.36
N ALA A 109 -8.58 -0.01 9.40
CA ALA A 109 -8.15 -0.73 8.20
C ALA A 109 -9.28 -0.84 7.17
N GLY A 110 -8.95 -0.64 5.89
CA GLY A 110 -9.90 -0.68 4.78
C GLY A 110 -10.94 0.45 4.73
N ALA A 111 -10.84 1.47 5.58
CA ALA A 111 -11.80 2.58 5.57
C ALA A 111 -11.58 3.50 4.36
N VAL A 112 -12.67 3.98 3.74
CA VAL A 112 -12.61 5.06 2.73
C VAL A 112 -13.08 6.35 3.36
N VAL A 113 -12.14 7.27 3.57
CA VAL A 113 -12.37 8.56 4.22
C VAL A 113 -12.63 9.61 3.16
N ALA A 114 -13.89 10.06 3.09
CA ALA A 114 -14.38 11.05 2.13
C ALA A 114 -14.77 12.38 2.78
N ASP A 115 -14.87 12.40 4.11
CA ASP A 115 -15.29 13.53 4.93
C ASP A 115 -14.21 13.75 6.01
N ASP A 116 -14.10 14.98 6.52
CA ASP A 116 -13.17 15.32 7.59
C ASP A 116 -13.38 14.42 8.82
N VAL A 117 -12.27 14.01 9.43
CA VAL A 117 -12.25 13.22 10.67
C VAL A 117 -11.90 14.15 11.83
N PRO A 118 -12.81 14.37 12.79
CA PRO A 118 -12.52 15.19 13.95
C PRO A 118 -11.36 14.62 14.78
N PRO A 119 -10.68 15.44 15.60
CA PRO A 119 -9.70 14.95 16.57
C PRO A 119 -10.30 13.87 17.47
N ALA A 120 -9.43 12.98 17.99
CA ALA A 120 -9.79 11.97 18.98
C ALA A 120 -10.98 11.08 18.55
N THR A 121 -11.06 10.77 17.25
CA THR A 121 -12.19 10.05 16.65
C THR A 121 -11.73 8.78 15.95
N LEU A 122 -12.43 7.67 16.20
CA LEU A 122 -12.32 6.45 15.41
C LEU A 122 -13.37 6.47 14.29
N VAL A 123 -12.93 6.34 13.04
CA VAL A 123 -13.78 6.13 11.87
C VAL A 123 -13.53 4.77 11.24
N SER A 124 -14.57 4.15 10.67
CA SER A 124 -14.45 2.89 9.94
C SER A 124 -15.57 2.66 8.91
N GLY A 125 -15.31 1.79 7.94
CA GLY A 125 -16.29 1.32 6.95
C GLY A 125 -15.96 1.76 5.52
N ALA A 126 -16.67 1.16 4.55
CA ALA A 126 -16.51 1.42 3.12
C ALA A 126 -16.89 2.86 2.72
N LYS A 127 -17.81 3.49 3.45
CA LYS A 127 -17.85 4.95 3.64
C LYS A 127 -17.54 5.17 5.11
N ALA A 128 -16.40 5.78 5.42
CA ALA A 128 -15.97 5.94 6.80
C ALA A 128 -17.01 6.77 7.57
N THR A 129 -17.48 6.23 8.69
CA THR A 129 -18.35 6.97 9.63
C THR A 129 -17.75 6.90 11.01
N THR A 130 -17.98 7.93 11.81
CA THR A 130 -17.63 7.95 13.23
C THR A 130 -18.20 6.74 13.95
N ARG A 131 -17.33 6.03 14.66
CA ARG A 131 -17.67 4.90 15.53
C ARG A 131 -17.57 5.26 16.99
N ARG A 132 -16.59 6.10 17.30
CA ARG A 132 -16.31 6.57 18.65
C ARG A 132 -15.58 7.89 18.59
N GLN A 133 -15.86 8.77 19.54
CA GLN A 133 -15.07 9.95 19.82
C GLN A 133 -14.72 9.93 21.31
N TRP A 134 -13.51 10.38 21.67
CA TRP A 134 -13.05 10.48 23.06
C TRP A 134 -12.62 11.90 23.41
#